data_AF-K0K4Z9-F1
#
_entry.id   AF-K0K4Z9-F1
#
_cell.length_a   1.000
_cell.length_b   1.000
_cell.length_c   1.000
_cell.angle_alpha   90.00
_cell.angle_beta   90.00
_cell.angle_gamma   90.00
#
_symmetry.space_group_name_H-M   'P 1'
#
loop_
_entity.id
_entity.type
_entity.pdbx_description
1 polymer ?
#
loop_
_entity_poly.entity_id
_entity_poly.type
_entity_poly.pdbx_seq_one_letter_code
_entity_poly.pdbx_strand_id
1 'polypeptide(L)' 'MRGQAELAATGDLPLWLGDDDVRRSHRSALVRKDRVHYGPLFPDVPPDLSYGWPGSDRARRIT' A
#
# COMPACT_ATOMS: atom_id res chain seq x y z
N MET A 1 -14.32 -4.50 -19.77
CA MET A 1 -13.25 -4.51 -18.75
C MET A 1 -12.38 -3.29 -19.00
N ARG A 2 -12.14 -2.45 -17.99
CA ARG A 2 -11.22 -1.30 -18.12
C ARG A 2 -9.81 -1.69 -17.72
N GLY A 3 -8.80 -1.17 -18.40
CA GLY A 3 -7.39 -1.43 -18.12
C GLY A 3 -6.76 -0.39 -17.18
N GLN A 4 -5.55 -0.65 -16.68
CA GLN A 4 -4.85 0.28 -15.77
C GLN A 4 -4.59 1.65 -16.41
N ALA A 5 -4.20 1.70 -17.69
CA ALA A 5 -3.95 2.96 -18.40
C ALA A 5 -5.22 3.81 -18.52
N GLU A 6 -6.36 3.18 -18.80
CA GLU A 6 -7.67 3.84 -18.85
C GLU A 6 -8.06 4.38 -17.47
N LEU A 7 -7.91 3.57 -16.41
CA LEU A 7 -8.19 4.00 -15.04
C LEU A 7 -7.26 5.13 -14.59
N ALA A 8 -6.00 5.14 -15.03
CA ALA A 8 -5.07 6.22 -14.76
C ALA A 8 -5.53 7.53 -15.41
N ALA A 9 -5.97 7.46 -16.67
CA ALA A 9 -6.46 8.61 -17.42
C ALA A 9 -7.75 9.21 -16.83
N THR A 10 -8.60 8.39 -16.19
CA THR A 10 -9.84 8.85 -15.55
C THR A 10 -9.69 9.17 -14.06
N GLY A 11 -8.48 9.04 -13.48
CA GLY A 11 -8.26 9.23 -12.05
C GLY A 11 -8.94 8.18 -11.16
N ASP A 12 -9.27 7.02 -11.72
CA ASP A 12 -9.94 5.92 -11.02
C ASP A 12 -8.95 4.92 -10.39
N LEU A 13 -7.64 5.19 -10.46
CA LEU A 13 -6.65 4.38 -9.76
C LEU A 13 -6.76 4.62 -8.25
N PRO A 14 -6.67 3.56 -7.42
CA PRO A 14 -6.67 3.73 -5.98
C PRO A 14 -5.49 4.58 -5.51
N LEU A 15 -5.70 5.43 -4.51
CA LEU A 15 -4.66 6.31 -3.94
C LEU A 15 -3.42 5.58 -3.41
N TRP A 16 -3.56 4.32 -3.00
CA TRP A 16 -2.43 3.51 -2.53
C TRP A 16 -1.54 3.00 -3.67
N LEU A 17 -1.99 3.07 -4.93
CA LEU A 17 -1.24 2.53 -6.06
C LEU A 17 -0.07 3.46 -6.40
N GLY A 18 1.14 2.98 -6.16
CA GLY A 18 2.37 3.74 -6.37
C GLY A 18 2.90 4.44 -5.12
N ASP A 19 2.14 4.46 -4.02
CA ASP A 19 2.55 5.06 -2.76
C ASP A 19 3.66 4.23 -2.09
N ASP A 20 4.84 4.86 -1.93
CA ASP A 20 6.02 4.22 -1.34
C ASP A 20 5.87 3.99 0.16
N ASP A 21 5.18 4.87 0.88
CA ASP A 21 4.97 4.76 2.32
C ASP A 21 3.99 3.63 2.65
N VAL A 22 2.93 3.48 1.86
CA VAL A 22 2.02 2.32 1.95
C VAL A 22 2.79 1.03 1.72
N ARG A 23 3.61 0.96 0.67
CA ARG A 23 4.39 -0.25 0.36
C ARG A 23 5.41 -0.55 1.46
N ARG A 24 6.10 0.47 1.97
CA ARG A 24 7.13 0.33 3.00
C ARG A 24 6.54 -0.09 4.34
N SER A 25 5.41 0.50 4.74
CA SER A 25 4.70 0.10 5.96
C SER A 25 4.12 -1.32 5.87
N HIS A 26 3.68 -1.75 4.69
CA HIS A 26 3.26 -3.13 4.45
C HIS A 26 4.42 -4.12 4.58
N ARG A 27 5.57 -3.83 3.95
CA ARG A 27 6.80 -4.64 4.10
C ARG A 27 7.24 -4.73 5.56
N SER A 28 7.20 -3.62 6.30
CA SER A 28 7.49 -3.60 7.74
C SER A 28 6.60 -4.55 8.53
N ALA A 29 5.29 -4.55 8.24
CA ALA A 29 4.33 -5.45 8.86
C ALA A 29 4.62 -6.93 8.54
N LEU A 30 5.07 -7.25 7.32
CA LEU A 30 5.49 -8.61 6.96
C LEU A 30 6.75 -9.04 7.73
N VAL A 31 7.77 -8.17 7.80
CA VAL A 31 8.98 -8.45 8.59
C VAL A 31 8.64 -8.66 10.07
N ARG A 32 7.72 -7.87 10.63
CA ARG A 32 7.24 -8.07 12.01
C ARG A 32 6.53 -9.41 12.19
N LYS A 33 5.78 -9.85 11.18
CA LYS A 33 5.01 -11.11 11.21
C LYS A 33 5.91 -12.34 11.18
N ASP A 34 6.95 -12.33 10.35
CA ASP A 34 7.94 -13.40 10.28
C ASP A 34 9.29 -12.85 9.81
N ARG A 35 10.19 -12.63 10.77
CA ARG A 35 11.52 -12.06 10.49
C ARG A 35 12.42 -13.02 9.71
N VAL A 36 12.29 -14.32 9.92
CA VAL A 36 13.15 -15.32 9.27
C VAL A 36 12.80 -15.40 7.79
N HIS A 37 11.50 -15.38 7.46
CA HIS A 37 11.05 -15.42 6.09
C HIS A 37 11.19 -14.07 5.36
N TYR A 38 10.71 -12.98 5.96
CA TYR A 38 10.62 -11.68 5.26
C TYR A 38 11.82 -10.76 5.47
N GLY A 39 12.62 -10.94 6.51
CA GLY A 39 13.82 -10.14 6.78
C GLY A 39 14.80 -10.12 5.59
N PRO A 40 15.17 -11.28 5.02
CA PRO A 40 16.04 -11.32 3.84
C PRO A 40 15.44 -10.68 2.58
N LEU A 41 14.11 -10.62 2.45
CA LEU A 41 13.43 -9.99 1.32
C LEU A 41 13.38 -8.46 1.43
N PHE A 42 13.42 -7.94 2.65
CA PHE A 42 13.29 -6.51 2.95
C PHE A 42 14.35 -6.04 3.96
N PRO A 43 15.66 -6.18 3.64
CA PRO A 43 16.74 -5.88 4.59
C PRO A 43 16.76 -4.41 5.05
N ASP A 44 16.27 -3.50 4.21
CA ASP A 44 16.29 -2.05 4.47
C ASP A 44 15.00 -1.52 5.13
N VAL A 45 14.08 -2.41 5.51
CA VAL A 45 12.80 -2.03 6.10
C VAL A 45 12.78 -2.33 7.60
N PRO A 46 12.73 -1.29 8.46
CA PRO A 46 12.55 -1.47 9.89
C PRO A 46 11.24 -2.24 10.17
N PRO A 47 11.19 -3.14 11.16
CA PRO A 47 10.03 -3.99 11.46
C PRO A 47 8.90 -3.28 12.24
N ASP A 48 9.14 -2.04 12.66
CA ASP A 48 8.34 -1.28 13.62
C ASP A 48 7.69 -0.03 13.02
N LEU A 49 7.67 0.10 11.70
CA LEU A 49 6.95 1.19 11.05
C LEU A 49 5.45 1.06 11.31
N SER A 50 4.80 2.20 11.58
CA SER A 50 3.35 2.31 11.66
C SER A 50 2.72 1.88 10.35
N TYR A 51 1.68 1.04 10.41
CA TYR A 51 0.98 0.58 9.22
C TYR A 51 0.11 1.71 8.65
N GLY A 52 0.39 2.12 7.42
CA GLY A 52 -0.36 3.17 6.73
C GLY A 52 -1.34 2.57 5.73
N TRP A 53 -2.57 3.07 5.74
CA TRP A 53 -3.53 2.86 4.66
C TRP A 53 -4.19 4.20 4.35
N PRO A 54 -4.21 4.65 3.09
CA PRO A 54 -4.81 5.93 2.76
C PRO A 54 -6.32 5.86 2.99
N GLY A 55 -6.90 7.01 3.34
CA GLY A 55 -8.34 7.15 3.35
C GLY A 55 -8.93 6.84 1.97
N SER A 56 -10.19 6.42 1.94
CA SER A 56 -10.94 6.30 0.69
C SER A 56 -11.10 7.70 0.07
N ASP A 57 -10.69 7.85 -1.19
CA ASP A 57 -10.96 9.04 -2.02
C ASP A 57 -12.43 9.14 -2.44
N ARG A 58 -13.15 8.01 -2.45
CA ARG A 58 -14.59 8.03 -2.66
C ARG A 58 -15.24 8.83 -1.55
N ALA A 59 -15.86 9.95 -1.92
CA ALA A 59 -16.81 10.64 -1.07
C ALA A 59 -17.80 9.59 -0.52
N ARG A 60 -17.92 9.54 0.80
CA ARG A 60 -18.88 8.67 1.48
C ARG A 60 -20.24 8.98 0.86
N ARG A 61 -20.86 8.02 0.18
CA ARG A 61 -22.20 8.20 -0.38
C ARG A 61 -23.15 8.33 0.81
N ILE A 62 -23.49 9.56 1.17
CA ILE A 62 -24.57 9.84 2.12
C ILE A 62 -25.85 9.62 1.31
N THR A 63 -26.58 8.56 1.64
CA THR A 63 -27.93 8.29 1.10
C THR A 63 -28.91 8.48 2.23
#